data_AF-A0A955ABE7-F1
#
_entry.id   AF-A0A955ABE7-F1
#
_cell.length_a   1.000
_cell.length_b   1.000
_cell.length_c   1.000
_cell.angle_alpha   90.00
_cell.angle_beta   90.00
_cell.angle_gamma   90.00
#
_symmetry.space_group_name_H-M   'P 1'
#
loop_
_entity.id
_entity.type
_entity.pdbx_description
1 polymer ?
#
loop_
_entity_poly.entity_id
_entity_poly.type
_entity_poly.pdbx_seq_one_letter_code
_entity_poly.pdbx_strand_id
1 'polypeptide(L)'
;MQQLERTDLIAISLTLRGIGSLVAIVLGVGLSQRVSIGVLAMALTWLAILLLYDLPHARALQTPLATDGQPRLRVLGRIAWMALPLGLFVGMNSLLTNAPRYFVEGSLGVRELGIFSALAYLGLAARAFYMSFLNAVLARLADHYIEGEFRQFLSIIGKTSGFIFVLGMASCLTTYMFGDWILLIFGREYQGEKTVLTLLTAAMVLKTLWMLFVSSLYAMKRFRLILLLQAPGGLLLFGLLSLLVSRYGLAGAAWSILAASILDVMLFSSIVIGSLRWRREL
;
A
#
# COMPACT_ATOMS: atom_id res chain seq x y z
N MET A 1 1.75 -19.90 -12.67
CA MET A 1 3.05 -19.46 -12.12
C MET A 1 3.01 -19.44 -10.60
N GLN A 2 2.26 -18.55 -9.94
CA GLN A 2 2.26 -18.42 -8.48
C GLN A 2 1.70 -19.65 -7.73
N GLN A 3 0.72 -20.35 -8.30
CA GLN A 3 0.19 -21.62 -7.76
C GLN A 3 1.09 -22.84 -8.01
N LEU A 4 2.08 -22.72 -8.91
CA LEU A 4 3.03 -23.79 -9.24
C LEU A 4 4.40 -23.50 -8.61
N GLU A 5 4.47 -22.58 -7.64
CA GLU A 5 5.70 -22.13 -6.95
C GLU A 5 6.83 -21.63 -7.85
N ARG A 6 6.54 -21.31 -9.13
CA ARG A 6 7.49 -20.73 -10.08
C ARG A 6 7.60 -19.21 -9.89
N THR A 7 8.11 -18.84 -8.72
CA THR A 7 8.39 -17.45 -8.32
C THR A 7 9.57 -16.86 -9.10
N ASP A 8 10.46 -17.70 -9.61
CA ASP A 8 11.54 -17.39 -10.54
C ASP A 8 11.04 -16.66 -11.80
N LEU A 9 10.00 -17.19 -12.46
CA LEU A 9 9.44 -16.59 -13.67
C LEU A 9 8.74 -15.26 -13.41
N ILE A 10 8.10 -15.14 -12.24
CA ILE A 10 7.46 -13.90 -11.79
C ILE A 10 8.53 -12.84 -11.52
N ALA A 11 9.64 -13.22 -10.86
CA ALA A 11 10.75 -12.32 -10.59
C ALA A 11 11.37 -11.78 -11.89
N ILE A 12 11.64 -12.66 -12.87
CA ILE A 12 12.18 -12.25 -14.18
C ILE A 12 11.21 -11.28 -14.89
N SER A 13 9.91 -11.56 -14.88
CA SER A 13 8.91 -10.66 -15.48
C SER A 13 8.89 -9.29 -14.78
N LEU A 14 8.95 -9.24 -13.45
CA LEU A 14 9.04 -7.98 -12.69
C LEU A 14 10.32 -7.20 -13.04
N THR A 15 11.46 -7.87 -13.14
CA THR A 15 12.74 -7.24 -13.51
C THR A 15 12.71 -6.68 -14.92
N LEU A 16 12.20 -7.45 -15.89
CA LEU A 16 12.02 -7.00 -17.27
C LEU A 16 11.09 -5.78 -17.35
N ARG A 17 9.96 -5.79 -16.62
CA ARG A 17 9.04 -4.66 -16.56
C ARG A 17 9.68 -3.43 -15.94
N GLY A 18 10.43 -3.60 -14.86
CA GLY A 18 11.13 -2.51 -14.17
C GLY A 18 12.19 -1.86 -15.06
N ILE A 19 13.17 -2.64 -15.52
CA ILE A 19 14.25 -2.13 -16.39
C ILE A 19 13.67 -1.59 -17.70
N GLY A 20 12.76 -2.33 -18.34
CA GLY A 20 12.11 -1.91 -19.57
C GLY A 20 11.33 -0.60 -19.42
N SER A 21 10.56 -0.42 -18.34
CA SER A 21 9.85 0.84 -18.08
C SER A 21 10.78 2.03 -17.88
N LEU A 22 11.92 1.82 -17.19
CA LEU A 22 12.89 2.86 -16.95
C LEU A 22 13.50 3.35 -18.28
N VAL A 23 13.97 2.40 -19.10
CA VAL A 23 14.55 2.68 -20.42
C VAL A 23 13.50 3.35 -21.33
N ALA A 24 12.27 2.85 -21.35
CA ALA A 24 11.20 3.40 -22.17
C ALA A 24 10.83 4.84 -21.78
N ILE A 25 10.76 5.15 -20.48
CA ILE A 25 10.53 6.52 -20.01
C ILE A 25 11.71 7.43 -20.36
N VAL A 26 12.95 7.01 -20.08
CA VAL A 26 14.13 7.85 -20.32
C VAL A 26 14.28 8.16 -21.80
N LEU A 27 14.15 7.17 -22.68
CA LEU A 27 14.24 7.36 -24.13
C LEU A 27 13.04 8.14 -24.67
N GLY A 28 11.82 7.79 -24.24
CA GLY A 28 10.61 8.46 -24.71
C GLY A 28 10.59 9.94 -24.34
N VAL A 29 10.87 10.27 -23.08
CA VAL A 29 10.94 11.67 -22.62
C VAL A 29 12.18 12.37 -23.17
N GLY A 30 13.35 11.72 -23.19
CA GLY A 30 14.60 12.33 -23.64
C GLY A 30 14.59 12.74 -25.10
N LEU A 31 14.00 11.90 -25.98
CA LEU A 31 13.91 12.19 -27.41
C LEU A 31 12.79 13.16 -27.74
N SER A 32 11.65 13.07 -27.05
CA SER A 32 10.45 13.83 -27.44
C SER A 32 10.20 15.08 -26.60
N GLN A 33 10.90 15.25 -25.47
CA GLN A 33 10.67 16.30 -24.47
C GLN A 33 9.22 16.34 -23.94
N ARG A 34 8.49 15.21 -24.04
CA ARG A 34 7.07 15.10 -23.68
C ARG A 34 6.82 13.86 -22.82
N VAL A 35 6.23 14.07 -21.64
CA VAL A 35 5.93 12.99 -20.68
C VAL A 35 4.94 11.98 -21.27
N SER A 36 3.99 12.42 -22.10
CA SER A 36 2.99 11.53 -22.72
C SER A 36 3.60 10.43 -23.59
N ILE A 37 4.67 10.73 -24.33
CA ILE A 37 5.35 9.75 -25.19
C ILE A 37 6.16 8.75 -24.34
N GLY A 38 6.77 9.21 -23.24
CA GLY A 38 7.40 8.32 -22.27
C GLY A 38 6.43 7.32 -21.64
N VAL A 39 5.24 7.79 -21.26
CA VAL A 39 4.18 6.91 -20.72
C VAL A 39 3.68 5.90 -21.77
N LEU A 40 3.52 6.34 -23.03
CA LEU A 40 3.09 5.46 -24.12
C LEU A 40 4.15 4.39 -24.43
N ALA A 41 5.44 4.76 -24.46
CA ALA A 41 6.54 3.81 -24.63
C ALA A 41 6.60 2.78 -23.49
N MET A 42 6.36 3.21 -22.24
CA MET A 42 6.24 2.31 -21.09
C MET A 42 5.07 1.33 -21.25
N ALA A 43 3.91 1.80 -21.69
CA ALA A 43 2.74 0.95 -21.93
C ALA A 43 2.99 -0.11 -23.01
N LEU A 44 3.64 0.27 -24.11
CA LEU A 44 4.03 -0.66 -25.18
C LEU A 44 5.04 -1.70 -24.69
N THR A 45 5.98 -1.29 -23.83
CA THR A 45 6.96 -2.21 -23.23
C THR A 45 6.27 -3.26 -22.36
N TRP A 46 5.31 -2.86 -21.54
CA TRP A 46 4.52 -3.78 -20.73
C TRP A 46 3.69 -4.74 -21.59
N LEU A 47 3.09 -4.25 -22.68
CA LEU A 47 2.35 -5.07 -23.63
C LEU A 47 3.27 -6.09 -24.34
N ALA A 48 4.46 -5.67 -24.76
CA ALA A 48 5.46 -6.56 -25.36
C ALA A 48 5.89 -7.66 -24.37
N ILE A 49 6.18 -7.32 -23.12
CA ILE A 49 6.53 -8.31 -22.09
C ILE A 49 5.38 -9.29 -21.85
N LEU A 50 4.13 -8.79 -21.82
CA LEU A 50 2.96 -9.63 -21.65
C LEU A 50 2.79 -10.63 -22.80
N LEU A 51 2.94 -10.18 -24.05
CA LEU A 51 2.75 -11.02 -25.24
C LEU A 51 3.92 -11.98 -25.50
N LEU A 52 5.15 -11.53 -25.28
CA LEU A 52 6.36 -12.27 -25.65
C LEU A 52 6.92 -13.12 -24.51
N TYR A 53 6.69 -12.73 -23.25
CA TYR A 53 7.24 -13.45 -22.10
C TYR A 53 6.14 -14.09 -21.25
N ASP A 54 5.21 -13.30 -20.70
CA ASP A 54 4.23 -13.82 -19.73
C ASP A 54 3.28 -14.83 -20.37
N LEU A 55 2.74 -14.53 -21.56
CA LEU A 55 1.74 -15.37 -22.23
C LEU A 55 2.30 -16.73 -22.70
N PRO A 56 3.49 -16.83 -23.33
CA PRO A 56 4.07 -18.11 -23.71
C PRO A 56 4.44 -18.96 -22.49
N HIS A 57 5.07 -18.37 -21.47
CA HIS A 57 5.44 -19.09 -20.25
C HIS A 57 4.21 -19.52 -19.44
N ALA A 58 3.16 -18.70 -19.41
CA ALA A 58 1.89 -19.07 -18.77
C ALA A 58 1.22 -20.24 -19.49
N ARG A 59 1.29 -20.31 -20.83
CA ARG A 59 0.77 -21.43 -21.63
C ARG A 59 1.61 -22.70 -21.45
N ALA A 60 2.93 -22.60 -21.40
CA ALA A 60 3.83 -23.74 -21.20
C ALA A 60 3.66 -24.40 -19.82
N LEU A 61 3.24 -23.62 -18.82
CA LEU A 61 2.93 -24.10 -17.46
C LEU A 61 1.51 -24.64 -17.30
N GLN A 62 0.67 -24.60 -18.35
CA GLN A 62 -0.62 -25.28 -18.30
C GLN A 62 -0.35 -26.78 -18.34
N THR A 63 -0.41 -27.43 -17.19
CA THR A 63 -0.80 -28.85 -17.17
C THR A 63 -2.12 -28.96 -17.91
N PRO A 64 -2.34 -29.98 -18.75
CA PRO A 64 -3.66 -30.23 -19.31
C PRO A 64 -4.59 -30.46 -18.12
N LEU A 65 -5.29 -29.39 -17.73
CA LEU A 65 -6.43 -29.49 -16.85
C LEU A 65 -7.33 -30.50 -17.57
N ALA A 66 -7.60 -31.63 -16.93
CA ALA A 66 -8.77 -32.41 -17.27
C ALA A 66 -9.90 -31.38 -17.34
N THR A 67 -10.31 -31.04 -18.56
CA THR A 67 -11.42 -30.15 -18.78
C THR A 67 -12.64 -30.95 -18.40
N ASP A 68 -12.93 -31.03 -17.10
CA ASP A 68 -14.31 -31.08 -16.65
C ASP A 68 -14.98 -29.94 -17.43
N GLY A 69 -15.94 -30.28 -18.29
CA GLY A 69 -16.49 -29.47 -19.40
C GLY A 69 -17.15 -28.14 -19.01
N GLN A 70 -16.66 -27.43 -18.01
CA GLN A 70 -17.04 -26.10 -17.61
C GLN A 70 -16.53 -25.10 -18.65
N PRO A 71 -17.39 -24.23 -19.20
CA PRO A 71 -16.98 -23.25 -20.19
C PRO A 71 -15.94 -22.30 -19.57
N ARG A 72 -14.82 -22.09 -20.28
CA ARG A 72 -13.71 -21.21 -19.86
C ARG A 72 -14.20 -19.84 -19.36
N LEU A 73 -15.29 -19.30 -19.92
CA LEU A 73 -15.90 -18.04 -19.46
C LEU A 73 -16.46 -18.10 -18.02
N ARG A 74 -17.01 -19.23 -17.56
CA ARG A 74 -17.51 -19.36 -16.18
C ARG A 74 -16.37 -19.38 -15.16
N VAL A 75 -15.27 -20.05 -15.50
CA VAL A 75 -14.05 -20.05 -14.67
C VAL A 75 -13.43 -18.65 -14.66
N LEU A 76 -13.34 -17.99 -15.82
CA LEU A 76 -12.83 -16.62 -15.94
C LEU A 76 -13.70 -15.63 -15.16
N GLY A 77 -15.02 -15.74 -15.26
CA GLY A 77 -15.98 -14.91 -14.53
C GLY A 77 -15.89 -15.13 -13.01
N ARG A 78 -15.69 -16.38 -12.56
CA ARG A 78 -15.47 -16.68 -11.14
C ARG A 78 -14.16 -16.08 -10.63
N ILE A 79 -13.07 -16.19 -11.39
CA ILE A 79 -11.78 -15.58 -11.04
C ILE A 79 -11.91 -14.05 -11.04
N ALA A 80 -12.54 -13.46 -12.05
CA ALA A 80 -12.77 -12.03 -12.11
C ALA A 80 -13.60 -11.55 -10.91
N TRP A 81 -14.66 -12.27 -10.53
CA TRP A 81 -15.47 -11.95 -9.36
C TRP A 81 -14.73 -12.10 -8.03
N MET A 82 -13.76 -13.02 -7.95
CA MET A 82 -12.86 -13.16 -6.79
C MET A 82 -11.78 -12.08 -6.74
N ALA A 83 -11.27 -11.66 -7.90
CA ALA A 83 -10.21 -10.65 -8.02
C ALA A 83 -10.75 -9.21 -7.97
N LEU A 84 -12.01 -8.98 -8.33
CA LEU A 84 -12.64 -7.65 -8.38
C LEU A 84 -12.60 -6.92 -7.02
N PRO A 85 -12.94 -7.55 -5.88
CA PRO A 85 -12.79 -6.91 -4.56
C PRO A 85 -11.35 -6.51 -4.24
N LEU A 86 -10.37 -7.33 -4.66
CA LEU A 86 -8.96 -7.04 -4.47
C LEU A 86 -8.51 -5.86 -5.33
N GLY A 87 -8.92 -5.83 -6.60
CA GLY A 87 -8.65 -4.73 -7.52
C GLY A 87 -9.27 -3.42 -7.05
N LEU A 88 -10.52 -3.45 -6.57
CA LEU A 88 -11.19 -2.30 -5.94
C LEU A 88 -10.46 -1.82 -4.70
N PHE A 89 -10.02 -2.73 -3.83
CA PHE A 89 -9.24 -2.36 -2.65
C PHE A 89 -7.92 -1.68 -3.04
N VAL A 90 -7.17 -2.25 -4.00
CA VAL A 90 -5.92 -1.64 -4.48
C VAL A 90 -6.19 -0.27 -5.11
N GLY A 91 -7.25 -0.15 -5.92
CA GLY A 91 -7.67 1.11 -6.52
C GLY A 91 -8.07 2.16 -5.49
N MET A 92 -8.92 1.80 -4.52
CA MET A 92 -9.30 2.66 -3.40
C MET A 92 -8.07 3.07 -2.60
N ASN A 93 -7.19 2.14 -2.25
CA ASN A 93 -5.98 2.45 -1.51
C ASN A 93 -5.06 3.43 -2.26
N SER A 94 -4.94 3.28 -3.59
CA SER A 94 -4.20 4.22 -4.43
C SER A 94 -4.82 5.62 -4.42
N LEU A 95 -6.14 5.69 -4.56
CA LEU A 95 -6.88 6.94 -4.49
C LEU A 95 -6.72 7.61 -3.12
N LEU A 96 -6.95 6.89 -2.03
CA LEU A 96 -6.85 7.40 -0.66
C LEU A 96 -5.42 7.81 -0.29
N THR A 97 -4.41 7.15 -0.85
CA THR A 97 -3.00 7.53 -0.62
C THR A 97 -2.64 8.84 -1.32
N ASN A 98 -3.26 9.14 -2.47
CA ASN A 98 -2.99 10.36 -3.24
C ASN A 98 -4.01 11.48 -3.00
N ALA A 99 -5.18 11.19 -2.43
CA ALA A 99 -6.23 12.18 -2.16
C ALA A 99 -5.71 13.42 -1.39
N PRO A 100 -4.89 13.30 -0.33
CA PRO A 100 -4.36 14.49 0.35
C PRO A 100 -3.60 15.45 -0.57
N ARG A 101 -2.87 14.91 -1.57
CA ARG A 101 -2.14 15.73 -2.55
C ARG A 101 -3.09 16.50 -3.45
N TYR A 102 -4.14 15.86 -3.95
CA TYR A 102 -5.13 16.52 -4.81
C TYR A 102 -5.88 17.64 -4.07
N PHE A 103 -6.20 17.44 -2.80
CA PHE A 103 -6.85 18.48 -1.98
C PHE A 103 -5.89 19.62 -1.64
N VAL A 104 -4.64 19.32 -1.28
CA VAL A 104 -3.61 20.35 -1.06
C VAL A 104 -3.40 21.17 -2.33
N GLU A 105 -3.28 20.53 -3.50
CA GLU A 105 -3.14 21.24 -4.78
C GLU A 105 -4.36 22.12 -5.09
N GLY A 106 -5.56 21.55 -4.97
CA GLY A 106 -6.80 22.25 -5.31
C GLY A 106 -7.14 23.41 -4.37
N SER A 107 -6.75 23.33 -3.10
CA SER A 107 -7.08 24.35 -2.10
C SER A 107 -5.94 25.33 -1.80
N LEU A 108 -4.68 24.89 -1.90
CA LEU A 108 -3.50 25.66 -1.46
C LEU A 108 -2.51 25.95 -2.61
N GLY A 109 -2.70 25.30 -3.77
CA GLY A 109 -1.87 25.49 -4.96
C GLY A 109 -0.62 24.63 -5.03
N VAL A 110 0.12 24.78 -6.13
CA VAL A 110 1.24 23.90 -6.51
C VAL A 110 2.44 24.02 -5.55
N ARG A 111 2.69 25.20 -4.99
CA ARG A 111 3.80 25.42 -4.04
C ARG A 111 3.63 24.58 -2.78
N GLU A 112 2.46 24.65 -2.16
CA GLU A 112 2.14 23.90 -0.94
C GLU A 112 2.09 22.39 -1.21
N LEU A 113 1.62 21.97 -2.40
CA LEU A 113 1.72 20.59 -2.85
C LEU A 113 3.18 20.10 -2.89
N GLY A 114 4.09 20.93 -3.38
CA GLY A 114 5.52 20.62 -3.44
C GLY A 114 6.10 20.35 -2.05
N ILE A 115 5.82 21.26 -1.11
CA ILE A 115 6.24 21.14 0.29
C ILE A 115 5.66 19.87 0.92
N PHE A 116 4.34 19.70 0.84
CA PHE A 116 3.65 18.54 1.39
C PHE A 116 4.17 17.22 0.82
N SER A 117 4.41 17.17 -0.49
CA SER A 117 4.90 15.97 -1.17
C SER A 117 6.30 15.60 -0.71
N ALA A 118 7.21 16.57 -0.56
CA ALA A 118 8.56 16.33 -0.05
C ALA A 118 8.52 15.78 1.38
N LEU A 119 7.71 16.37 2.26
CA LEU A 119 7.52 15.88 3.64
C LEU A 119 6.93 14.46 3.67
N ALA A 120 5.95 14.17 2.82
CA ALA A 120 5.37 12.84 2.69
C ALA A 120 6.38 11.80 2.16
N TYR A 121 7.31 12.21 1.27
CA TYR A 121 8.35 11.32 0.73
C TYR A 121 9.35 10.86 1.78
N LEU A 122 9.67 11.69 2.78
CA LEU A 122 10.49 11.27 3.92
C LEU A 122 9.88 10.05 4.62
N GLY A 123 8.57 10.08 4.87
CA GLY A 123 7.84 8.93 5.43
C GLY A 123 7.86 7.71 4.49
N LEU A 124 7.81 7.94 3.18
CA LEU A 124 7.87 6.87 2.18
C LEU A 124 9.25 6.18 2.13
N ALA A 125 10.33 6.93 2.31
CA ALA A 125 11.68 6.36 2.41
C ALA A 125 11.80 5.46 3.65
N ALA A 126 11.28 5.92 4.79
CA ALA A 126 11.23 5.12 6.01
C ALA A 126 10.41 3.82 5.83
N ARG A 127 9.31 3.86 5.06
CA ARG A 127 8.46 2.70 4.73
C ARG A 127 9.23 1.55 4.07
N ALA A 128 10.29 1.82 3.31
CA ALA A 128 11.07 0.76 2.65
C ALA A 128 11.67 -0.23 3.67
N PHE A 129 12.18 0.27 4.80
CA PHE A 129 12.70 -0.57 5.89
C PHE A 129 11.61 -1.45 6.51
N TYR A 130 10.42 -0.90 6.72
CA TYR A 130 9.28 -1.63 7.28
C TYR A 130 8.76 -2.72 6.34
N MET A 131 8.81 -2.52 5.03
CA MET A 131 8.28 -3.47 4.06
C MET A 131 9.06 -4.79 4.03
N SER A 132 10.39 -4.75 4.15
CA SER A 132 11.20 -5.96 4.26
C SER A 132 10.82 -6.80 5.48
N PHE A 133 10.63 -6.12 6.62
CA PHE A 133 10.19 -6.76 7.86
C PHE A 133 8.76 -7.33 7.75
N LEU A 134 7.81 -6.56 7.19
CA LEU A 134 6.43 -6.99 6.99
C LEU A 134 6.31 -8.22 6.08
N ASN A 135 7.12 -8.31 5.02
CA ASN A 135 7.11 -9.48 4.13
C ASN A 135 7.54 -10.76 4.85
N ALA A 136 8.57 -10.68 5.71
CA ALA A 136 9.00 -11.81 6.53
C ALA A 136 7.90 -12.22 7.55
N VAL A 137 7.21 -11.24 8.14
CA VAL A 137 6.09 -11.49 9.05
C VAL A 137 4.91 -12.13 8.32
N LEU A 138 4.57 -11.66 7.11
CA LEU A 138 3.46 -12.20 6.31
C LEU A 138 3.67 -13.68 5.97
N ALA A 139 4.88 -14.07 5.56
CA ALA A 139 5.20 -15.48 5.30
C ALA A 139 4.90 -16.35 6.53
N ARG A 140 5.41 -15.94 7.70
CA ARG A 140 5.17 -16.66 8.96
C ARG A 140 3.70 -16.66 9.37
N LEU A 141 2.97 -15.56 9.16
CA LEU A 141 1.52 -15.51 9.42
C LEU A 141 0.74 -16.49 8.55
N ALA A 142 1.14 -16.68 7.29
CA ALA A 142 0.52 -17.64 6.39
C ALA A 142 0.77 -19.09 6.86
N ASP A 143 2.01 -19.42 7.23
CA ASP A 143 2.38 -20.77 7.69
C ASP A 143 1.58 -21.18 8.92
N HIS A 144 1.56 -20.34 9.97
CA HIS A 144 0.83 -20.65 11.21
C HIS A 144 -0.69 -20.63 11.02
N TYR A 145 -1.20 -19.94 10.00
CA TYR A 145 -2.63 -20.01 9.66
C TYR A 145 -2.99 -21.33 8.98
N ILE A 146 -2.11 -21.86 8.13
CA ILE A 146 -2.28 -23.17 7.48
C ILE A 146 -2.17 -24.30 8.50
N GLU A 147 -1.20 -24.22 9.41
CA GLU A 147 -0.98 -25.21 10.47
C GLU A 147 -2.04 -25.15 11.59
N GLY A 148 -2.94 -24.15 11.57
CA GLY A 148 -3.98 -23.97 12.57
C GLY A 148 -3.46 -23.47 13.93
N GLU A 149 -2.22 -23.02 14.01
CA GLU A 149 -1.56 -22.55 15.23
C GLU A 149 -1.92 -21.09 15.57
N PHE A 150 -3.20 -20.84 15.83
CA PHE A 150 -3.75 -19.49 16.04
C PHE A 150 -3.10 -18.72 17.21
N ARG A 151 -2.62 -19.42 18.24
CA ARG A 151 -1.94 -18.77 19.38
C ARG A 151 -0.59 -18.17 18.94
N GLN A 152 0.12 -18.86 18.06
CA GLN A 152 1.40 -18.40 17.53
C GLN A 152 1.19 -17.28 16.51
N PHE A 153 0.16 -17.40 15.66
CA PHE A 153 -0.31 -16.32 14.78
C PHE A 153 -0.53 -15.00 15.54
N LEU A 154 -1.25 -15.05 16.68
CA LEU A 154 -1.47 -13.87 17.51
C LEU A 154 -0.23 -13.38 18.25
N SER A 155 0.63 -14.30 18.68
CA SER A 155 1.91 -13.93 19.28
C SER A 155 2.75 -13.13 18.28
N ILE A 156 2.77 -13.54 17.01
CA ILE A 156 3.46 -12.82 15.94
C ILE A 156 2.83 -11.44 15.74
N ILE A 157 1.51 -11.33 15.61
CA ILE A 157 0.83 -10.02 15.47
C ILE A 157 1.15 -9.11 16.66
N GLY A 158 1.03 -9.61 17.89
CA GLY A 158 1.28 -8.82 19.10
C GLY A 158 2.74 -8.35 19.21
N LYS A 159 3.70 -9.26 19.01
CA LYS A 159 5.14 -8.93 19.03
C LYS A 159 5.51 -7.92 17.93
N THR A 160 4.99 -8.13 16.73
CA THR A 160 5.21 -7.25 15.58
C THR A 160 4.57 -5.88 15.82
N SER A 161 3.36 -5.83 16.38
CA SER A 161 2.67 -4.58 16.71
C SER A 161 3.44 -3.80 17.78
N GLY A 162 3.93 -4.48 18.83
CA GLY A 162 4.78 -3.86 19.84
C GLY A 162 6.08 -3.31 19.25
N PHE A 163 6.75 -4.07 18.38
CA PHE A 163 7.95 -3.61 17.69
C PHE A 163 7.70 -2.37 16.81
N ILE A 164 6.63 -2.38 16.00
CA ILE A 164 6.23 -1.22 15.17
C ILE A 164 5.90 -0.02 16.06
N PHE A 165 5.22 -0.23 17.20
CA PHE A 165 4.86 0.84 18.12
C PHE A 165 6.10 1.47 18.76
N VAL A 166 7.07 0.67 19.23
CA VAL A 166 8.32 1.17 19.82
C VAL A 166 9.15 1.94 18.79
N LEU A 167 9.37 1.35 17.61
CA LEU A 167 10.09 2.05 16.52
C LEU A 167 9.37 3.31 16.06
N GLY A 168 8.04 3.25 15.99
CA GLY A 168 7.22 4.38 15.62
C GLY A 168 7.26 5.51 16.63
N MET A 169 7.23 5.20 17.92
CA MET A 169 7.38 6.18 18.99
C MET A 169 8.76 6.83 18.96
N ALA A 170 9.83 6.04 18.76
CA ALA A 170 11.18 6.57 18.57
C ALA A 170 11.27 7.48 17.32
N SER A 171 10.61 7.11 16.22
CA SER A 171 10.55 7.93 15.00
C SER A 171 9.80 9.25 15.25
N CYS A 172 8.63 9.20 15.90
CA CYS A 172 7.86 10.39 16.26
C CYS A 172 8.65 11.30 17.21
N LEU A 173 9.34 10.73 18.21
CA LEU A 173 10.18 11.49 19.13
C LEU A 173 11.35 12.15 18.40
N THR A 174 11.99 11.44 17.47
CA THR A 174 13.08 11.97 16.64
C THR A 174 12.59 13.15 15.82
N THR A 175 11.45 13.03 15.14
CA THR A 175 10.86 14.12 14.36
C THR A 175 10.41 15.28 15.25
N TYR A 176 9.90 15.01 16.45
CA TYR A 176 9.48 16.03 17.39
C TYR A 176 10.67 16.81 17.97
N MET A 177 11.79 16.15 18.27
CA MET A 177 12.98 16.79 18.84
C MET A 177 13.85 17.45 17.75
N PHE A 178 14.08 16.75 16.64
CA PHE A 178 15.02 17.14 15.60
C PHE A 178 14.35 17.58 14.29
N GLY A 179 13.02 17.72 14.25
CA GLY A 179 12.29 18.08 13.04
C GLY A 179 12.77 19.38 12.40
N ASP A 180 13.09 20.40 13.20
CA ASP A 180 13.61 21.68 12.69
C ASP A 180 14.97 21.52 11.99
N TRP A 181 15.84 20.65 12.53
CA TRP A 181 17.12 20.30 11.92
C TRP A 181 16.94 19.49 10.63
N ILE A 182 16.03 18.51 10.64
CA ILE A 182 15.70 17.71 9.46
C ILE A 182 15.19 18.63 8.34
N LEU A 183 14.27 19.55 8.65
CA LEU A 183 13.71 20.48 7.67
C LEU A 183 14.76 21.45 7.13
N LEU A 184 15.74 21.85 7.94
CA LEU A 184 16.83 22.72 7.52
C LEU A 184 17.72 22.08 6.45
N ILE A 185 17.89 20.74 6.47
CA ILE A 185 18.62 20.00 5.43
C ILE A 185 17.88 20.06 4.09
N PHE A 186 16.55 20.08 4.11
CA PHE A 186 15.73 20.18 2.89
C PHE A 186 15.69 21.61 2.32
N GLY A 187 15.82 22.61 3.18
CA GLY A 187 15.92 24.01 2.79
C GLY A 187 15.08 24.93 3.66
N ARG A 188 15.31 26.25 3.54
CA ARG A 188 14.59 27.24 4.35
C ARG A 188 13.09 27.30 4.06
N GLU A 189 12.66 26.84 2.89
CA GLU A 189 11.26 26.80 2.49
C GLU A 189 10.40 25.81 3.30
N TYR A 190 11.03 24.87 4.02
CA TYR A 190 10.35 23.88 4.87
C TYR A 190 10.28 24.31 6.35
N GLN A 191 10.86 25.45 6.70
CA GLN A 191 10.85 25.94 8.09
C GLN A 191 9.43 26.30 8.51
N GLY A 192 9.04 25.86 9.71
CA GLY A 192 7.67 26.01 10.24
C GLY A 192 6.78 24.77 10.06
N GLU A 193 7.17 23.82 9.22
CA GLU A 193 6.37 22.60 8.94
C GLU A 193 6.70 21.41 9.85
N LYS A 194 7.37 21.65 10.98
CA LYS A 194 7.73 20.62 11.98
C LYS A 194 6.53 19.82 12.45
N THR A 195 5.42 20.51 12.71
CA THR A 195 4.17 19.89 13.15
C THR A 195 3.63 18.95 12.09
N VAL A 196 3.64 19.36 10.82
CA VAL A 196 3.20 18.55 9.69
C VAL A 196 4.08 17.31 9.54
N LEU A 197 5.40 17.48 9.59
CA LEU A 197 6.35 16.35 9.53
C LEU A 197 6.12 15.34 10.66
N THR A 198 5.88 15.82 11.89
CA THR A 198 5.61 14.95 13.06
C THR A 198 4.29 14.21 12.91
N LEU A 199 3.22 14.89 12.49
CA LEU A 199 1.91 14.29 12.25
C LEU A 199 1.95 13.24 11.12
N LEU A 200 2.65 13.53 10.03
CA LEU A 200 2.85 12.59 8.94
C LEU A 200 3.65 11.37 9.39
N THR A 201 4.67 11.55 10.23
CA THR A 201 5.43 10.44 10.83
C THR A 201 4.51 9.55 11.66
N ALA A 202 3.70 10.14 12.55
CA ALA A 202 2.73 9.39 13.35
C ALA A 202 1.70 8.65 12.49
N ALA A 203 1.19 9.29 11.44
CA ALA A 203 0.27 8.65 10.50
C ALA A 203 0.91 7.46 9.76
N MET A 204 2.19 7.55 9.41
CA MET A 204 2.92 6.44 8.77
C MET A 204 3.10 5.24 9.70
N VAL A 205 3.35 5.47 10.99
CA VAL A 205 3.41 4.40 12.00
C VAL A 205 2.07 3.67 12.06
N LEU A 206 0.97 4.42 12.15
CA LEU A 206 -0.38 3.84 12.16
C LEU A 206 -0.70 3.11 10.86
N LYS A 207 -0.33 3.64 9.70
CA LYS A 207 -0.48 2.93 8.42
C LYS A 207 0.32 1.64 8.36
N THR A 208 1.49 1.60 8.99
CA THR A 208 2.31 0.38 9.07
C THR A 208 1.63 -0.68 9.95
N LEU A 209 1.05 -0.27 11.07
CA LEU A 209 0.21 -1.14 11.91
C LEU A 209 -1.03 -1.64 11.16
N TRP A 210 -1.74 -0.75 10.46
CA TRP A 210 -2.88 -1.12 9.62
C TRP A 210 -2.49 -2.16 8.57
N MET A 211 -1.35 -1.98 7.89
CA MET A 211 -0.85 -2.92 6.88
C MET A 211 -0.59 -4.33 7.47
N LEU A 212 -0.14 -4.43 8.72
CA LEU A 212 0.01 -5.71 9.42
C LEU A 212 -1.34 -6.43 9.57
N PHE A 213 -2.39 -5.71 9.95
CA PHE A 213 -3.74 -6.29 10.07
C PHE A 213 -4.35 -6.66 8.71
N VAL A 214 -4.16 -5.82 7.69
CA VAL A 214 -4.53 -6.15 6.31
C VAL A 214 -3.84 -7.43 5.85
N SER A 215 -2.53 -7.56 6.11
CA SER A 215 -1.73 -8.73 5.79
C SER A 215 -2.25 -10.00 6.48
N SER A 216 -2.73 -9.86 7.72
CA SER A 216 -3.39 -10.94 8.46
C SER A 216 -4.69 -11.37 7.78
N LEU A 217 -5.52 -10.42 7.33
CA LEU A 217 -6.74 -10.72 6.58
C LEU A 217 -6.49 -11.29 5.18
N TYR A 218 -5.36 -10.93 4.56
CA TYR A 218 -4.89 -11.57 3.33
C TYR A 218 -4.55 -13.05 3.55
N ALA A 219 -3.83 -13.39 4.63
CA ALA A 219 -3.56 -14.77 4.99
C ALA A 219 -4.87 -15.57 5.21
N MET A 220 -5.89 -14.94 5.80
CA MET A 220 -7.22 -15.52 5.99
C MET A 220 -8.10 -15.56 4.73
N LYS A 221 -7.63 -15.03 3.58
CA LYS A 221 -8.37 -14.91 2.32
C LYS A 221 -9.71 -14.16 2.45
N ARG A 222 -9.80 -13.19 3.38
CA ARG A 222 -11.03 -12.43 3.70
C ARG A 222 -11.12 -11.11 2.91
N PHE A 223 -10.93 -11.16 1.59
CA PHE A 223 -10.79 -9.97 0.74
C PHE A 223 -11.99 -9.01 0.75
N ARG A 224 -13.22 -9.53 0.88
CA ARG A 224 -14.43 -8.68 0.97
C ARG A 224 -14.44 -7.82 2.23
N LEU A 225 -13.97 -8.36 3.35
CA LEU A 225 -13.89 -7.62 4.62
C LEU A 225 -12.85 -6.51 4.53
N ILE A 226 -11.71 -6.76 3.87
CA ILE A 226 -10.69 -5.74 3.64
C ILE A 226 -11.28 -4.52 2.92
N LEU A 227 -12.06 -4.75 1.85
CA LEU A 227 -12.71 -3.67 1.10
C LEU A 227 -13.74 -2.91 1.96
N LEU A 228 -14.62 -3.64 2.66
CA LEU A 228 -15.66 -3.05 3.49
C LEU A 228 -15.07 -2.21 4.63
N LEU A 229 -13.96 -2.63 5.21
CA LEU A 229 -13.32 -1.92 6.32
C LEU A 229 -12.51 -0.70 5.92
N GLN A 230 -12.06 -0.63 4.67
CA GLN A 230 -11.38 0.56 4.16
C GLN A 230 -12.35 1.71 3.85
N ALA A 231 -13.62 1.40 3.57
CA ALA A 231 -14.58 2.43 3.18
C ALA A 231 -14.82 3.50 4.27
N PRO A 232 -15.04 3.18 5.56
CA PRO A 232 -15.20 4.18 6.62
C PRO A 232 -13.99 5.10 6.79
N GLY A 233 -12.77 4.55 6.80
CA GLY A 233 -11.54 5.34 6.89
C GLY A 233 -11.36 6.27 5.69
N GLY A 234 -11.70 5.78 4.49
CA GLY A 234 -11.70 6.60 3.28
C GLY A 234 -12.71 7.74 3.31
N LEU A 235 -13.96 7.46 3.73
CA LEU A 235 -15.00 8.49 3.88
C LEU A 235 -14.60 9.55 4.91
N LEU A 236 -14.04 9.13 6.05
CA LEU A 236 -13.51 10.04 7.06
C LEU A 236 -12.38 10.91 6.49
N LEU A 237 -11.46 10.31 5.73
CA LEU A 237 -10.37 11.04 5.09
C LEU A 237 -10.89 12.13 4.15
N PHE A 238 -11.80 11.81 3.23
CA PHE A 238 -12.36 12.80 2.30
C PHE A 238 -13.14 13.90 3.04
N GLY A 239 -13.96 13.53 4.04
CA GLY A 239 -14.68 14.47 4.87
C GLY A 239 -13.75 15.45 5.60
N LEU A 240 -12.70 14.94 6.25
CA LEU A 240 -11.74 15.77 6.95
C LEU A 240 -10.87 16.60 5.99
N LEU A 241 -10.45 16.05 4.84
CA LEU A 241 -9.66 16.81 3.87
C LEU A 241 -10.43 18.04 3.37
N SER A 242 -11.70 17.87 3.00
CA SER A 242 -12.53 19.00 2.53
C SER A 242 -12.70 20.10 3.59
N LEU A 243 -12.78 19.74 4.87
CA LEU A 243 -13.01 20.67 5.97
C LEU A 243 -11.72 21.29 6.51
N LEU A 244 -10.69 20.49 6.73
CA LEU A 244 -9.47 20.88 7.45
C LEU A 244 -8.42 21.48 6.52
N VAL A 245 -8.31 21.06 5.26
CA VAL A 245 -7.28 21.64 4.35
C VAL A 245 -7.56 23.11 4.10
N SER A 246 -8.84 23.46 3.87
CA SER A 246 -9.27 24.86 3.67
C SER A 246 -9.07 25.74 4.91
N ARG A 247 -9.06 25.16 6.12
CA ARG A 247 -8.99 25.91 7.40
C ARG A 247 -7.60 25.94 8.04
N TYR A 248 -6.85 24.84 7.93
CA TYR A 248 -5.59 24.61 8.64
C TYR A 248 -4.41 24.31 7.70
N GLY A 249 -4.60 24.44 6.38
CA GLY A 249 -3.54 24.24 5.40
C GLY A 249 -2.96 22.82 5.41
N LEU A 250 -1.63 22.72 5.33
CA LEU A 250 -0.89 21.46 5.32
C LEU A 250 -1.09 20.62 6.59
N ALA A 251 -1.20 21.28 7.75
CA ALA A 251 -1.51 20.61 9.01
C ALA A 251 -2.90 19.97 8.96
N GLY A 252 -3.86 20.61 8.30
CA GLY A 252 -5.20 20.04 8.08
C GLY A 252 -5.16 18.74 7.28
N ALA A 253 -4.31 18.66 6.25
CA ALA A 253 -4.08 17.43 5.49
C ALA A 253 -3.47 16.34 6.38
N ALA A 254 -2.44 16.66 7.16
CA ALA A 254 -1.78 15.70 8.04
C ALA A 254 -2.70 15.16 9.14
N TRP A 255 -3.52 16.01 9.77
CA TRP A 255 -4.54 15.61 10.74
C TRP A 255 -5.59 14.69 10.12
N SER A 256 -6.03 14.98 8.90
CA SER A 256 -7.00 14.14 8.18
C SER A 256 -6.46 12.72 7.95
N ILE A 257 -5.19 12.60 7.54
CA ILE A 257 -4.53 11.30 7.35
C ILE A 257 -4.38 10.58 8.69
N LEU A 258 -3.95 11.29 9.74
CA LEU A 258 -3.76 10.71 11.07
C LEU A 258 -5.07 10.14 11.61
N ALA A 259 -6.15 10.92 11.59
CA ALA A 259 -7.46 10.52 12.07
C ALA A 259 -8.03 9.31 11.29
N ALA A 260 -7.92 9.33 9.95
CA ALA A 260 -8.31 8.18 9.12
C ALA A 260 -7.49 6.92 9.46
N SER A 261 -6.18 7.08 9.68
CA SER A 261 -5.30 5.96 10.02
C SER A 261 -5.61 5.37 11.40
N ILE A 262 -5.99 6.19 12.39
CA ILE A 262 -6.45 5.71 13.71
C ILE A 262 -7.70 4.85 13.54
N LEU A 263 -8.69 5.35 12.80
CA LEU A 263 -9.94 4.63 12.56
C LEU A 263 -9.69 3.30 11.83
N ASP A 264 -8.87 3.32 10.79
CA ASP A 264 -8.49 2.11 10.05
C ASP A 264 -7.81 1.07 10.96
N VAL A 265 -6.87 1.48 11.82
CA VAL A 265 -6.24 0.56 12.79
C VAL A 265 -7.27 -0.03 13.75
N MET A 266 -8.19 0.79 14.27
CA MET A 266 -9.25 0.32 15.19
C MET A 266 -10.20 -0.68 14.52
N LEU A 267 -10.67 -0.39 13.31
CA LEU A 267 -11.58 -1.26 12.57
C LEU A 267 -10.92 -2.59 12.17
N PHE A 268 -9.70 -2.54 11.64
CA PHE A 268 -9.00 -3.74 11.22
C PHE A 268 -8.55 -4.60 12.41
N SER A 269 -8.04 -3.98 13.49
CA SER A 269 -7.65 -4.73 14.69
C SER A 269 -8.85 -5.37 15.39
N SER A 270 -9.99 -4.68 15.50
CA SER A 270 -11.20 -5.22 16.14
C SER A 270 -11.74 -6.44 15.39
N ILE A 271 -11.69 -6.47 14.06
CA ILE A 271 -12.11 -7.64 13.28
C ILE A 271 -11.08 -8.76 13.32
N VAL A 272 -9.78 -8.46 13.28
CA VAL A 272 -8.77 -9.50 13.49
C VAL A 272 -8.98 -10.14 14.85
N ILE A 273 -9.20 -9.36 15.92
CA ILE A 273 -9.47 -9.86 17.26
C ILE A 273 -10.82 -10.61 17.34
N GLY A 274 -11.87 -10.07 16.74
CA GLY A 274 -13.22 -10.65 16.75
C GLY A 274 -13.32 -11.96 15.97
N SER A 275 -12.62 -12.06 14.85
CA SER A 275 -12.55 -13.29 14.04
C SER A 275 -11.92 -14.47 14.80
N LEU A 276 -11.19 -14.20 15.89
CA LEU A 276 -10.61 -15.22 16.78
C LEU A 276 -11.62 -15.78 17.77
N ARG A 277 -12.59 -14.97 18.23
CA ARG A 277 -13.61 -15.45 19.19
C ARG A 277 -14.50 -16.49 18.54
N TRP A 278 -14.87 -16.24 17.28
CA TRP A 278 -15.78 -17.11 16.52
C TRP A 278 -15.20 -18.47 16.13
N ARG A 279 -13.87 -18.66 16.21
CA ARG A 279 -13.19 -19.95 15.94
C ARG A 279 -12.68 -20.68 17.17
N ARG A 280 -12.72 -20.06 18.36
CA ARG A 280 -12.48 -20.76 19.63
C ARG A 280 -13.72 -21.49 20.15
N GLU A 281 -14.89 -21.18 19.58
CA GLU A 281 -16.19 -21.78 19.91
C GLU A 281 -16.57 -22.94 18.97
N LEU A 282 -15.72 -23.26 17.98
CA LEU A 282 -15.82 -24.41 17.08
C LEU A 282 -14.70 -25.41 17.39
#